data_AF-W1WSM0-F1
#
_entry.id   AF-W1WSM0-F1
#
_cell.length_a   1.000
_cell.length_b   1.000
_cell.length_c   1.000
_cell.angle_alpha   90.00
_cell.angle_beta   90.00
_cell.angle_gamma   90.00
#
_symmetry.space_group_name_H-M   'P 1'
#
loop_
_entity.id
_entity.type
_entity.pdbx_description
1 polymer ?
#
loop_
_entity_poly.entity_id
_entity_poly.type
_entity_poly.pdbx_seq_one_letter_code
_entity_poly.pdbx_strand_id
1 'polypeptide(L)'
;RVEGKQEYTSLLYIPSQAPWDMWNRDHKHGLKLYVQRVFIMDDAEQFMPNYLRFVRGLIDSSDLPLNVSREILQDSTVTRNLRNALTKRVLQMLEKLAKDDAEKYQTFWQQFGLVLKEGPAEDFANQEAIAKLLRFASTHTASSAQTVSLEDYVSRMKEGQEKIYYITADSYAAAKSSPHLELLRKKGIEVLLLSDR
;
A
#
# COMPACT_ATOMS: atom_id res chain seq x y z
N ARG A 1 -4.50 -18.91 9.51
CA ARG A 1 -4.75 -20.26 8.94
C ARG A 1 -5.94 -20.16 8.00
N VAL A 2 -5.82 -20.75 6.82
CA VAL A 2 -6.87 -20.86 5.79
C VAL A 2 -6.99 -22.34 5.42
N GLU A 3 -8.21 -22.81 5.25
CA GLU A 3 -8.54 -24.19 4.88
C GLU A 3 -9.49 -24.19 3.67
N GLY A 4 -9.57 -25.29 2.93
CA GLY A 4 -10.48 -25.47 1.80
C GLY A 4 -9.74 -25.55 0.47
N LYS A 5 -10.10 -24.68 -0.50
CA LYS A 5 -9.53 -24.71 -1.87
C LYS A 5 -7.99 -24.51 -1.90
N GLN A 6 -7.48 -23.79 -0.91
CA GLN A 6 -6.05 -23.70 -0.59
C GLN A 6 -5.89 -23.84 0.92
N GLU A 7 -4.86 -24.55 1.34
CA GLU A 7 -4.53 -24.78 2.74
C GLU A 7 -3.15 -24.20 3.06
N TYR A 8 -3.13 -23.17 3.91
CA TYR A 8 -1.91 -22.52 4.33
C TYR A 8 -2.06 -21.75 5.65
N THR A 9 -0.92 -21.50 6.29
CA THR A 9 -0.80 -20.55 7.39
C THR A 9 0.08 -19.39 6.96
N SER A 10 -0.36 -18.16 7.19
CA SER A 10 0.44 -16.98 6.96
C SER A 10 0.54 -16.14 8.23
N LEU A 11 1.70 -15.54 8.42
CA LEU A 11 2.00 -14.56 9.45
C LEU A 11 2.73 -13.41 8.78
N LEU A 12 2.08 -12.27 8.70
CA LEU A 12 2.54 -11.09 7.96
C LEU A 12 2.71 -9.92 8.91
N TYR A 13 3.76 -9.13 8.70
CA TYR A 13 4.13 -7.98 9.50
C TYR A 13 4.35 -6.77 8.61
N ILE A 14 3.99 -5.61 9.16
CA ILE A 14 4.35 -4.29 8.63
C ILE A 14 5.48 -3.75 9.51
N PRO A 15 6.69 -3.56 8.98
CA PRO A 15 7.78 -2.95 9.74
C PRO A 15 7.42 -1.52 10.18
N SER A 16 8.01 -1.03 11.27
CA SER A 16 7.86 0.36 11.71
C SER A 16 8.83 1.32 11.01
N GLN A 17 9.86 0.79 10.35
CA GLN A 17 10.86 1.54 9.59
C GLN A 17 11.13 0.85 8.27
N ALA A 18 11.31 1.64 7.21
CA ALA A 18 11.70 1.12 5.91
C ALA A 18 13.12 0.52 5.96
N PRO A 19 13.35 -0.64 5.33
CA PRO A 19 14.70 -1.19 5.24
C PRO A 19 15.59 -0.27 4.37
N TRP A 20 16.88 -0.23 4.70
CA TRP A 20 17.85 0.69 4.09
C TRP A 20 17.99 0.52 2.57
N ASP A 21 17.68 -0.67 2.06
CA ASP A 21 17.79 -1.09 0.66
C ASP A 21 16.45 -1.12 -0.08
N MET A 22 15.35 -0.62 0.51
CA MET A 22 14.00 -0.67 -0.09
C MET A 22 13.90 -0.07 -1.50
N TRP A 23 14.78 0.89 -1.81
CA TRP A 23 14.85 1.61 -3.08
C TRP A 23 15.91 1.07 -4.04
N ASN A 24 16.70 0.08 -3.61
CA ASN A 24 17.66 -0.59 -4.47
C ASN A 24 16.93 -1.60 -5.35
N ARG A 25 17.23 -1.59 -6.66
CA ARG A 25 16.60 -2.47 -7.65
C ARG A 25 16.72 -3.96 -7.31
N ASP A 26 17.88 -4.35 -6.78
CA ASP A 26 18.22 -5.76 -6.51
C ASP A 26 18.06 -6.14 -5.02
N HIS A 27 17.29 -5.36 -4.24
CA HIS A 27 17.04 -5.67 -2.84
C HIS A 27 16.21 -6.95 -2.69
N LYS A 28 16.74 -7.87 -1.87
CA LYS A 28 16.08 -9.11 -1.51
C LYS A 28 14.91 -8.84 -0.58
N HIS A 29 13.72 -9.22 -1.01
CA HIS A 29 12.50 -9.04 -0.23
C HIS A 29 11.57 -10.25 -0.35
N GLY A 30 10.42 -10.17 0.29
CA GLY A 30 9.40 -11.22 0.24
C GLY A 30 9.25 -11.95 1.56
N LEU A 31 8.71 -13.16 1.47
CA LEU A 31 8.32 -13.96 2.63
C LEU A 31 9.22 -15.18 2.78
N LYS A 32 9.35 -15.67 4.00
CA LYS A 32 9.84 -17.04 4.24
C LYS A 32 8.80 -18.03 3.75
N LEU A 33 9.20 -18.94 2.88
CA LEU A 33 8.36 -20.02 2.40
C LEU A 33 8.65 -21.30 3.17
N TYR A 34 7.59 -21.86 3.74
CA TYR A 34 7.54 -23.20 4.30
C TYR A 34 6.54 -24.04 3.49
N VAL A 35 6.81 -25.34 3.40
CA VAL A 35 5.89 -26.33 2.86
C VAL A 35 5.76 -27.44 3.87
N GLN A 36 4.54 -27.67 4.37
CA GLN A 36 4.26 -28.66 5.42
C GLN A 36 5.22 -28.52 6.62
N ARG A 37 5.43 -27.29 7.08
CA ARG A 37 6.37 -26.92 8.16
C ARG A 37 7.86 -27.13 7.86
N VAL A 38 8.22 -27.53 6.65
CA VAL A 38 9.61 -27.63 6.19
C VAL A 38 10.02 -26.30 5.56
N PHE A 39 11.12 -25.72 6.04
CA PHE A 39 11.67 -24.50 5.44
C PHE A 39 12.16 -24.77 4.01
N ILE A 40 11.74 -23.93 3.07
CA ILE A 40 12.12 -24.05 1.64
C ILE A 40 13.10 -22.95 1.25
N MET A 41 12.72 -21.68 1.42
CA MET A 41 13.56 -20.55 1.06
C MET A 41 13.16 -19.28 1.81
N ASP A 42 14.13 -18.37 1.94
CA ASP A 42 13.88 -16.99 2.36
C ASP A 42 13.64 -16.10 1.14
N ASP A 43 13.14 -14.88 1.37
CA ASP A 43 12.97 -13.85 0.35
C ASP A 43 12.18 -14.34 -0.88
N ALA A 44 11.03 -15.01 -0.67
CA ALA A 44 10.13 -15.43 -1.74
C ALA A 44 9.22 -14.27 -2.15
N GLU A 45 9.68 -13.50 -3.14
CA GLU A 45 9.01 -12.29 -3.67
C GLU A 45 7.67 -12.60 -4.35
N GLN A 46 7.49 -13.81 -4.88
CA GLN A 46 6.33 -14.21 -5.68
C GLN A 46 4.98 -14.10 -4.95
N PHE A 47 5.00 -14.01 -3.62
CA PHE A 47 3.82 -13.96 -2.77
C PHE A 47 3.36 -12.54 -2.44
N MET A 48 4.07 -11.50 -2.89
CA MET A 48 3.69 -10.11 -2.74
C MET A 48 3.82 -9.36 -4.07
N PRO A 49 2.93 -8.39 -4.36
CA PRO A 49 3.14 -7.42 -5.44
C PRO A 49 4.22 -6.41 -5.04
N ASN A 50 4.81 -5.72 -6.02
CA ASN A 50 5.94 -4.81 -5.79
C ASN A 50 5.56 -3.64 -4.89
N TYR A 51 4.33 -3.11 -5.02
CA TYR A 51 3.82 -2.05 -4.13
C TYR A 51 3.64 -2.47 -2.65
N LEU A 52 3.83 -3.76 -2.33
CA LEU A 52 3.83 -4.31 -0.96
C LEU A 52 5.18 -4.97 -0.58
N ARG A 53 6.27 -4.67 -1.31
CA ARG A 53 7.61 -5.25 -1.07
C ARG A 53 8.20 -5.02 0.33
N PHE A 54 7.62 -4.10 1.11
CA PHE A 54 7.98 -3.85 2.50
C PHE A 54 7.44 -4.90 3.47
N VAL A 55 6.45 -5.70 3.07
CA VAL A 55 5.87 -6.73 3.94
C VAL A 55 6.93 -7.77 4.29
N ARG A 56 6.91 -8.21 5.54
CA ARG A 56 7.77 -9.28 6.06
C ARG A 56 6.92 -10.36 6.71
N GLY A 57 7.45 -11.57 6.79
CA GLY A 57 6.73 -12.67 7.43
C GLY A 57 7.00 -14.01 6.79
N LEU A 58 6.05 -14.93 6.95
CA LEU A 58 6.11 -16.26 6.39
C LEU A 58 4.77 -16.74 5.84
N ILE A 59 4.85 -17.69 4.93
CA ILE A 59 3.75 -18.54 4.50
C ILE A 59 4.19 -20.01 4.60
N ASP A 60 3.36 -20.83 5.23
CA ASP A 60 3.48 -22.30 5.30
C ASP A 60 2.33 -22.91 4.51
N SER A 61 2.63 -23.50 3.35
CA SER A 61 1.63 -24.04 2.42
C SER A 61 1.60 -25.57 2.44
N SER A 62 0.41 -26.15 2.42
CA SER A 62 0.20 -27.58 2.19
C SER A 62 0.03 -27.94 0.70
N ASP A 63 -0.24 -26.94 -0.14
CA ASP A 63 -0.59 -27.11 -1.56
C ASP A 63 0.61 -27.10 -2.51
N LEU A 64 1.74 -26.54 -2.07
CA LEU A 64 2.98 -26.51 -2.84
C LEU A 64 3.79 -27.80 -2.63
N PRO A 65 4.49 -28.31 -3.65
CA PRO A 65 5.32 -29.49 -3.49
C PRO A 65 6.64 -29.15 -2.76
N LEU A 66 7.22 -30.12 -2.03
CA LEU A 66 8.46 -29.91 -1.26
C LEU A 66 9.67 -29.55 -2.14
N ASN A 67 9.69 -29.96 -3.41
CA ASN A 67 10.75 -29.63 -4.37
C ASN A 67 10.49 -28.32 -5.13
N VAL A 68 9.62 -27.45 -4.61
CA VAL A 68 9.31 -26.15 -5.24
C VAL A 68 10.55 -25.26 -5.34
N SER A 69 10.78 -24.72 -6.52
CA SER A 69 11.87 -23.78 -6.82
C SER A 69 11.33 -22.38 -7.15
N ARG A 70 12.21 -21.38 -7.24
CA ARG A 70 11.80 -20.02 -7.65
C ARG A 70 11.15 -20.00 -9.04
N GLU A 71 11.65 -20.83 -9.96
CA GLU A 71 11.10 -20.99 -11.31
C GLU A 71 9.67 -21.55 -11.26
N ILE A 72 9.46 -22.65 -10.52
CA ILE A 72 8.13 -23.25 -10.34
C ILE A 72 7.16 -22.25 -9.71
N LEU A 73 7.62 -21.43 -8.75
CA LEU A 73 6.78 -20.41 -8.13
C LEU A 73 6.29 -19.36 -9.12
N GLN A 74 7.11 -18.94 -10.08
CA GLN A 74 6.75 -17.88 -11.04
C GLN A 74 5.60 -18.30 -11.96
N ASP A 75 5.62 -19.55 -12.45
CA ASP A 75 4.63 -20.04 -13.42
C ASP A 75 3.39 -20.68 -12.76
N SER A 76 3.41 -20.87 -11.45
CA SER A 76 2.35 -21.57 -10.73
C SER A 76 1.09 -20.73 -10.55
N THR A 77 -0.03 -21.28 -11.01
CA THR A 77 -1.37 -20.72 -10.72
C THR A 77 -1.68 -20.73 -9.22
N VAL A 78 -1.16 -21.71 -8.47
CA VAL A 78 -1.29 -21.76 -7.00
C VAL A 78 -0.62 -20.54 -6.38
N THR A 79 0.60 -20.21 -6.80
CA THR A 79 1.34 -19.03 -6.32
C THR A 79 0.61 -17.74 -6.64
N ARG A 80 0.10 -17.57 -7.86
CA ARG A 80 -0.68 -16.37 -8.23
C ARG A 80 -1.93 -16.20 -7.36
N ASN A 81 -2.64 -17.29 -7.07
CA ASN A 81 -3.81 -17.26 -6.20
C ASN A 81 -3.43 -16.93 -4.74
N LEU A 82 -2.35 -17.53 -4.23
CA LEU A 82 -1.81 -17.23 -2.90
C LEU A 82 -1.39 -15.76 -2.79
N ARG A 83 -0.66 -15.24 -3.78
CA ARG A 83 -0.28 -13.82 -3.86
C ARG A 83 -1.51 -12.93 -3.72
N ASN A 84 -2.54 -13.14 -4.54
CA ASN A 84 -3.75 -12.32 -4.48
C ASN A 84 -4.47 -12.40 -3.13
N ALA A 85 -4.49 -13.58 -2.49
CA ALA A 85 -5.09 -13.75 -1.16
C ALA A 85 -4.29 -13.03 -0.07
N LEU A 86 -2.95 -13.10 -0.12
CA LEU A 86 -2.07 -12.42 0.80
C LEU A 86 -2.10 -10.90 0.61
N THR A 87 -2.13 -10.40 -0.64
CA THR A 87 -2.34 -8.99 -0.96
C THR A 87 -3.58 -8.45 -0.26
N LYS A 88 -4.72 -9.12 -0.43
CA LYS A 88 -5.97 -8.73 0.23
C LYS A 88 -5.85 -8.74 1.76
N ARG A 89 -5.14 -9.73 2.33
CA ARG A 89 -4.89 -9.80 3.77
C ARG A 89 -4.06 -8.61 4.27
N VAL A 90 -3.03 -8.19 3.51
CA VAL A 90 -2.20 -7.03 3.85
C VAL A 90 -3.02 -5.74 3.79
N LEU A 91 -3.78 -5.54 2.71
CA LEU A 91 -4.63 -4.35 2.58
C LEU A 91 -5.65 -4.26 3.72
N GLN A 92 -6.27 -5.39 4.12
CA GLN A 92 -7.15 -5.45 5.28
C GLN A 92 -6.44 -5.12 6.61
N MET A 93 -5.19 -5.56 6.77
CA MET A 93 -4.38 -5.26 7.95
C MET A 93 -4.05 -3.76 8.03
N LEU A 94 -3.71 -3.13 6.90
CA LEU A 94 -3.45 -1.71 6.82
C LEU A 94 -4.71 -0.88 7.06
N GLU A 95 -5.85 -1.31 6.51
CA GLU A 95 -7.14 -0.67 6.72
C GLU A 95 -7.55 -0.72 8.20
N LYS A 96 -7.33 -1.86 8.85
CA LYS A 96 -7.55 -2.01 10.29
C LYS A 96 -6.61 -1.10 11.09
N LEU A 97 -5.33 -1.05 10.74
CA LEU A 97 -4.35 -0.16 11.39
C LEU A 97 -4.77 1.32 11.27
N ALA A 98 -5.26 1.73 10.08
CA ALA A 98 -5.74 3.09 9.85
C ALA A 98 -6.91 3.48 10.75
N LYS A 99 -7.79 2.53 11.08
CA LYS A 99 -8.97 2.73 11.93
C LYS A 99 -8.66 2.65 13.42
N ASP A 100 -7.82 1.69 13.80
CA ASP A 100 -7.55 1.38 15.21
C ASP A 100 -6.48 2.29 15.82
N ASP A 101 -5.50 2.74 15.02
CA ASP A 101 -4.33 3.50 15.51
C ASP A 101 -3.79 4.45 14.43
N ALA A 102 -4.37 5.66 14.37
CA ALA A 102 -4.01 6.67 13.39
C ALA A 102 -2.54 7.15 13.52
N GLU A 103 -1.96 7.13 14.72
CA GLU A 103 -0.56 7.53 14.94
C GLU A 103 0.42 6.52 14.34
N LYS A 104 0.19 5.22 14.58
CA LYS A 104 0.96 4.17 13.91
C LYS A 104 0.73 4.16 12.41
N TYR A 105 -0.50 4.40 11.97
CA TYR A 105 -0.79 4.50 10.54
C TYR A 105 -0.03 5.67 9.89
N GLN A 106 0.08 6.81 10.57
CA GLN A 106 0.85 7.93 10.07
C GLN A 106 2.35 7.61 9.99
N THR A 107 2.88 6.84 10.95
CA THR A 107 4.25 6.33 10.91
C THR A 107 4.43 5.39 9.71
N PHE A 108 3.50 4.47 9.49
CA PHE A 108 3.47 3.61 8.29
C PHE A 108 3.48 4.45 7.01
N TRP A 109 2.61 5.45 6.91
CA TRP A 109 2.49 6.29 5.72
C TRP A 109 3.79 7.06 5.43
N GLN A 110 4.44 7.59 6.46
CA GLN A 110 5.72 8.29 6.31
C GLN A 110 6.83 7.37 5.80
N GLN A 111 6.83 6.09 6.18
CA GLN A 111 7.86 5.13 5.79
C GLN A 111 7.59 4.49 4.42
N PHE A 112 6.33 4.18 4.11
CA PHE A 112 5.95 3.31 2.98
C PHE A 112 4.96 3.93 2.00
N GLY A 113 4.48 5.15 2.24
CA GLY A 113 3.45 5.80 1.40
C GLY A 113 3.88 5.95 -0.06
N LEU A 114 5.16 6.22 -0.32
CA LEU A 114 5.70 6.30 -1.69
C LEU A 114 5.63 4.93 -2.41
N VAL A 115 5.93 3.84 -1.70
CA VAL A 115 5.82 2.48 -2.24
C VAL A 115 4.36 2.11 -2.49
N LEU A 116 3.46 2.44 -1.55
CA LEU A 116 2.04 2.15 -1.68
C LEU A 116 1.38 2.92 -2.85
N LYS A 117 1.91 4.09 -3.22
CA LYS A 117 1.46 4.89 -4.38
C LYS A 117 1.75 4.22 -5.74
N GLU A 118 2.56 3.17 -5.78
CA GLU A 118 2.73 2.34 -6.99
C GLU A 118 1.49 1.44 -7.23
N GLY A 119 0.78 1.08 -6.16
CA GLY A 119 -0.33 0.14 -6.17
C GLY A 119 -1.48 0.46 -7.13
N PRO A 120 -1.96 1.71 -7.25
CA PRO A 120 -3.04 2.05 -8.19
C PRO A 120 -2.71 1.77 -9.67
N ALA A 121 -1.43 1.74 -10.04
CA ALA A 121 -0.99 1.41 -11.40
C ALA A 121 -0.70 -0.09 -11.59
N GLU A 122 -0.29 -0.79 -10.52
CA GLU A 122 0.06 -2.21 -10.55
C GLU A 122 -1.17 -3.13 -10.38
N ASP A 123 -2.11 -2.76 -9.50
CA ASP A 123 -3.17 -3.66 -8.99
C ASP A 123 -4.57 -3.05 -9.11
N PHE A 124 -5.09 -3.04 -10.34
CA PHE A 124 -6.44 -2.55 -10.64
C PHE A 124 -7.54 -3.30 -9.88
N ALA A 125 -7.33 -4.57 -9.54
CA ALA A 125 -8.33 -5.39 -8.85
C ALA A 125 -8.56 -4.93 -7.41
N ASN A 126 -7.58 -4.27 -6.78
CA ASN A 126 -7.69 -3.74 -5.43
C ASN A 126 -7.61 -2.20 -5.38
N GLN A 127 -7.76 -1.51 -6.51
CA GLN A 127 -7.58 -0.06 -6.64
C GLN A 127 -8.38 0.75 -5.62
N GLU A 128 -9.65 0.39 -5.36
CA GLU A 128 -10.49 1.06 -4.37
C GLU A 128 -9.93 0.91 -2.94
N ALA A 129 -9.52 -0.31 -2.57
CA ALA A 129 -8.94 -0.57 -1.25
C ALA A 129 -7.62 0.17 -1.07
N ILE A 130 -6.78 0.21 -2.11
CA ILE A 130 -5.52 0.96 -2.10
C ILE A 130 -5.81 2.46 -1.95
N ALA A 131 -6.79 3.00 -2.68
CA ALA A 131 -7.14 4.41 -2.64
C ALA A 131 -7.57 4.88 -1.23
N LYS A 132 -8.30 4.05 -0.48
CA LYS A 132 -8.69 4.32 0.92
C LYS A 132 -7.49 4.43 1.87
N LEU A 133 -6.41 3.72 1.57
CA LEU A 133 -5.17 3.74 2.35
C LEU A 133 -4.30 4.97 2.05
N LEU A 134 -4.51 5.65 0.93
CA LEU A 134 -3.69 6.82 0.58
C LEU A 134 -3.91 7.99 1.54
N ARG A 135 -2.85 8.75 1.82
CA ARG A 135 -2.91 10.01 2.57
C ARG A 135 -2.27 11.13 1.77
N PHE A 136 -2.78 12.34 1.96
CA PHE A 136 -2.41 13.52 1.19
C PHE A 136 -2.27 14.74 2.09
N ALA A 137 -1.49 15.71 1.65
CA ALA A 137 -1.62 17.08 2.14
C ALA A 137 -2.74 17.76 1.35
N SER A 138 -3.39 18.76 1.93
CA SER A 138 -4.43 19.51 1.23
C SER A 138 -4.45 20.97 1.64
N THR A 139 -5.23 21.79 0.94
CA THR A 139 -5.45 23.19 1.32
C THR A 139 -6.23 23.34 2.63
N HIS A 140 -6.86 22.28 3.13
CA HIS A 140 -7.54 22.28 4.42
C HIS A 140 -6.55 22.22 5.59
N THR A 141 -5.40 21.55 5.40
CA THR A 141 -4.33 21.51 6.39
C THR A 141 -3.27 22.57 6.07
N ALA A 142 -2.97 23.45 7.03
CA ALA A 142 -1.94 24.48 6.85
C ALA A 142 -0.49 23.94 6.86
N SER A 143 -0.32 22.62 6.75
CA SER A 143 0.93 21.86 6.91
C SER A 143 1.23 20.99 5.69
N SER A 144 2.50 20.64 5.49
CA SER A 144 2.94 19.66 4.49
C SER A 144 2.71 18.21 4.93
N ALA A 145 2.28 17.98 6.17
CA ALA A 145 1.95 16.65 6.66
C ALA A 145 0.81 16.03 5.85
N GLN A 146 1.06 14.83 5.30
CA GLN A 146 0.09 14.09 4.51
C GLN A 146 -0.84 13.28 5.42
N THR A 147 -1.88 13.91 5.95
CA THR A 147 -2.81 13.30 6.93
C THR A 147 -4.24 13.13 6.40
N VAL A 148 -4.56 13.69 5.23
CA VAL A 148 -5.92 13.67 4.66
C VAL A 148 -6.13 12.40 3.86
N SER A 149 -7.14 11.60 4.21
CA SER A 149 -7.62 10.50 3.36
C SER A 149 -8.58 11.00 2.27
N LEU A 150 -8.85 10.16 1.27
CA LEU A 150 -9.89 10.47 0.27
C LEU A 150 -11.30 10.48 0.88
N GLU A 151 -11.56 9.62 1.86
CA GLU A 151 -12.85 9.61 2.59
C GLU A 151 -13.03 10.91 3.38
N ASP A 152 -11.96 11.38 4.03
CA ASP A 152 -11.97 12.67 4.73
C ASP A 152 -12.29 13.82 3.77
N TYR A 153 -11.68 13.84 2.58
CA TYR A 153 -11.97 14.83 1.55
C TYR A 153 -13.45 14.77 1.11
N VAL A 154 -13.95 13.57 0.79
CA VAL A 154 -15.33 13.37 0.33
C VAL A 154 -16.34 13.81 1.39
N SER A 155 -16.09 13.51 2.67
CA SER A 155 -16.97 13.87 3.79
C SER A 155 -17.22 15.38 3.94
N ARG A 156 -16.34 16.22 3.40
CA ARG A 156 -16.40 17.68 3.48
C ARG A 156 -16.47 18.37 2.12
N MET A 157 -16.82 17.63 1.07
CA MET A 157 -17.16 18.19 -0.24
C MET A 157 -18.35 19.15 -0.10
N LYS A 158 -18.28 20.27 -0.82
CA LYS A 158 -19.37 21.26 -0.82
C LYS A 158 -20.55 20.76 -1.64
N GLU A 159 -21.74 21.28 -1.36
CA GLU A 159 -22.92 21.02 -2.18
C GLU A 159 -22.67 21.42 -3.66
N GLY A 160 -23.04 20.53 -4.58
CA GLY A 160 -22.78 20.71 -6.01
C GLY A 160 -21.32 20.45 -6.45
N GLN A 161 -20.43 20.05 -5.53
CA GLN A 161 -19.08 19.61 -5.89
C GLN A 161 -19.14 18.13 -6.34
N GLU A 162 -18.79 17.86 -7.60
CA GLU A 162 -18.81 16.50 -8.17
C GLU A 162 -17.41 15.90 -8.37
N LYS A 163 -16.35 16.67 -8.11
CA LYS A 163 -14.96 16.29 -8.40
C LYS A 163 -14.05 16.51 -7.21
N ILE A 164 -13.06 15.62 -7.09
CA ILE A 164 -11.91 15.79 -6.19
C ILE A 164 -10.86 16.58 -6.96
N TYR A 165 -10.51 17.76 -6.45
CA TYR A 165 -9.49 18.61 -7.06
C TYR A 165 -8.12 18.32 -6.47
N TYR A 166 -7.11 18.26 -7.33
CA TYR A 166 -5.72 18.11 -6.92
C TYR A 166 -4.83 19.01 -7.78
N ILE A 167 -3.61 19.25 -7.29
CA ILE A 167 -2.52 19.85 -8.05
C ILE A 167 -1.25 19.06 -7.82
N THR A 168 -0.44 18.92 -8.87
CA THR A 168 0.91 18.35 -8.81
C THR A 168 1.94 19.47 -8.94
N ALA A 169 3.02 19.40 -8.15
CA ALA A 169 4.15 20.32 -8.26
C ALA A 169 5.43 19.68 -7.70
N ASP A 170 6.59 20.23 -8.03
CA ASP A 170 7.90 19.68 -7.63
C ASP A 170 8.21 19.80 -6.12
N SER A 171 7.36 20.52 -5.37
CA SER A 171 7.44 20.69 -3.91
C SER A 171 6.11 21.14 -3.32
N TYR A 172 5.92 20.90 -2.01
CA TYR A 172 4.75 21.38 -1.27
C TYR A 172 4.59 22.90 -1.35
N ALA A 173 5.70 23.65 -1.25
CA ALA A 173 5.68 25.10 -1.34
C ALA A 173 5.14 25.59 -2.69
N ALA A 174 5.61 24.99 -3.79
CA ALA A 174 5.15 25.30 -5.14
C ALA A 174 3.66 24.94 -5.34
N ALA A 175 3.22 23.79 -4.83
CA ALA A 175 1.81 23.40 -4.87
C ALA A 175 0.94 24.43 -4.11
N LYS A 176 1.34 24.80 -2.87
CA LYS A 176 0.60 25.70 -1.99
C LYS A 176 0.51 27.14 -2.51
N SER A 177 1.54 27.62 -3.20
CA SER A 177 1.61 28.98 -3.76
C SER A 177 1.04 29.08 -5.19
N SER A 178 0.50 28.00 -5.75
CA SER A 178 0.01 28.01 -7.13
C SER A 178 -1.16 28.98 -7.33
N PRO A 179 -1.12 29.84 -8.36
CA PRO A 179 -2.23 30.72 -8.73
C PRO A 179 -3.53 29.96 -9.06
N HIS A 180 -3.43 28.70 -9.52
CA HIS A 180 -4.58 27.87 -9.82
C HIS A 180 -5.45 27.55 -8.58
N LEU A 181 -4.90 27.71 -7.37
CA LEU A 181 -5.64 27.51 -6.13
C LEU A 181 -6.57 28.69 -5.78
N GLU A 182 -6.35 29.89 -6.32
CA GLU A 182 -7.07 31.08 -5.90
C GLU A 182 -8.59 30.98 -6.09
N LEU A 183 -9.01 30.43 -7.24
CA LEU A 183 -10.43 30.26 -7.56
C LEU A 183 -11.11 29.28 -6.60
N LEU A 184 -10.49 28.12 -6.36
CA LEU A 184 -11.03 27.09 -5.47
C LEU A 184 -11.01 27.55 -4.01
N ARG A 185 -9.97 28.28 -3.60
CA ARG A 185 -9.89 28.91 -2.27
C ARG A 185 -11.00 29.92 -2.04
N LYS A 186 -11.28 30.80 -3.02
CA LYS A 186 -12.42 31.75 -2.96
C LYS A 186 -13.76 31.05 -2.83
N LYS A 187 -13.91 29.86 -3.44
CA LYS A 187 -15.12 29.03 -3.33
C LYS A 187 -15.13 28.11 -2.10
N GLY A 188 -14.09 28.13 -1.26
CA GLY A 188 -13.96 27.23 -0.11
C GLY A 188 -13.89 25.74 -0.49
N ILE A 189 -13.42 25.43 -1.71
CA ILE A 189 -13.23 24.07 -2.21
C ILE A 189 -11.82 23.61 -1.86
N GLU A 190 -11.72 22.44 -1.26
CA GLU A 190 -10.45 21.82 -0.90
C GLU A 190 -9.71 21.29 -2.13
N VAL A 191 -8.38 21.38 -2.12
CA VAL A 191 -7.49 20.85 -3.16
C VAL A 191 -6.41 19.99 -2.52
N LEU A 192 -6.22 18.77 -3.02
CA LEU A 192 -5.11 17.90 -2.62
C LEU A 192 -3.79 18.44 -3.22
N LEU A 193 -2.74 18.49 -2.39
CA LEU A 193 -1.43 19.04 -2.74
C LEU A 193 -0.42 17.88 -2.91
N LEU A 194 -0.24 17.43 -4.15
CA LEU A 194 0.66 16.31 -4.49
C LEU A 194 2.04 16.89 -4.85
N SER A 195 3.08 16.41 -4.16
CA SER A 195 4.44 16.94 -4.32
C SER A 195 5.55 15.93 -4.05
N ASP A 196 5.21 14.65 -4.14
CA ASP A 196 6.18 13.57 -4.04
C ASP A 196 7.09 13.55 -5.28
N ARG A 197 8.34 13.13 -5.10
CA ARG A 197 9.36 12.95 -6.15
C ARG A 197 9.71 11.48 -6.30
#